data_AF-A0A7J6P9M2-F1
#
_entry.id   AF-A0A7J6P9M2-F1
#
_cell.length_a   1.000
_cell.length_b   1.000
_cell.length_c   1.000
_cell.angle_alpha   90.00
_cell.angle_beta   90.00
_cell.angle_gamma   90.00
#
_symmetry.space_group_name_H-M   'P 1'
#
loop_
_entity.id
_entity.type
_entity.pdbx_description
1 polymer ?
#
loop_
_entity_poly.entity_id
_entity_poly.type
_entity_poly.pdbx_seq_one_letter_code
_entity_poly.pdbx_strand_id
1 'polypeptide(L)'
;MTSLNPRGGAEDDPHEKATCIQAIPEYLARSKRFVSMWDESCQSRLWCMFELAVFVKEHGLDKVEIWTLRSIEFAAFFFATSLAFWIGHDLLDDSVPAIVIDAIFSILNASYVIYYFHPICEGYWEGGIVNRVEKLKCSLQSDQDALLAHIRELHGSYRNFDKYVAPLAKALSGNLGAIPFALRLTIVSIIPSTLATFIMGRFATAVVVAAFPNVLVEVLHTAKTNREKNRAAKLLKKFDPQPHFEYDEEATKQNLRLKKSERLLHYMCFRCDRVRQCQAKGSFTTSKGVKTICPGCYNNLLSQAEVSQLRAHHQKLGLTPKVL
;
A
#
# COMPACT_ATOMS: atom_id res chain seq x y z
N MET A 1 -14.30 25.59 -55.69
CA MET A 1 -13.75 25.64 -54.33
C MET A 1 -14.89 25.90 -53.38
N THR A 2 -15.51 24.82 -52.94
CA THR A 2 -16.71 24.84 -52.10
C THR A 2 -16.23 24.69 -50.66
N SER A 3 -16.56 25.66 -49.80
CA SER A 3 -16.12 25.70 -48.42
C SER A 3 -16.69 24.51 -47.65
N LEU A 4 -15.81 23.62 -47.18
CA LEU A 4 -16.11 22.59 -46.21
C LEU A 4 -16.48 23.28 -44.89
N ASN A 5 -17.74 23.12 -44.49
CA ASN A 5 -18.26 23.57 -43.21
C ASN A 5 -17.68 22.64 -42.11
N PRO A 6 -16.84 23.11 -41.15
CA PRO A 6 -16.10 22.22 -40.26
C PRO A 6 -16.88 21.74 -39.02
N ARG A 7 -18.20 21.98 -38.91
CA ARG A 7 -18.99 21.63 -37.71
C ARG A 7 -20.46 21.21 -37.98
N GLY A 8 -20.84 20.92 -39.22
CA GLY A 8 -22.09 20.21 -39.50
C GLY A 8 -21.80 18.71 -39.42
N GLY A 9 -21.77 18.16 -38.20
CA GLY A 9 -21.55 16.72 -38.02
C GLY A 9 -22.70 15.93 -38.64
N ALA A 10 -22.47 14.66 -38.95
CA ALA A 10 -23.45 13.66 -39.39
C ALA A 10 -24.68 13.49 -38.46
N GLU A 11 -24.85 14.36 -37.47
CA GLU A 11 -25.94 14.39 -36.50
C GLU A 11 -27.24 14.97 -37.10
N ASP A 12 -27.15 15.75 -38.18
CA ASP A 12 -28.29 16.46 -38.78
C ASP A 12 -28.99 15.71 -39.94
N ASP A 13 -28.42 14.64 -40.50
CA ASP A 13 -29.08 13.85 -41.56
C ASP A 13 -29.89 12.67 -40.98
N PRO A 14 -31.24 12.71 -41.00
CA PRO A 14 -32.07 11.63 -40.51
C PRO A 14 -31.83 10.29 -41.22
N HIS A 15 -31.40 10.30 -42.49
CA HIS A 15 -31.14 9.08 -43.25
C HIS A 15 -29.85 8.38 -42.82
N GLU A 16 -28.76 9.11 -42.60
CA GLU A 16 -27.53 8.55 -42.07
C GLU A 16 -27.76 7.98 -40.66
N LYS A 17 -28.52 8.71 -39.82
CA LYS A 17 -28.87 8.25 -38.48
C LYS A 17 -29.71 6.97 -38.49
N ALA A 18 -30.73 6.89 -39.35
CA ALA A 18 -31.53 5.68 -39.51
C ALA A 18 -30.69 4.49 -39.99
N THR A 19 -29.75 4.73 -40.90
CA THR A 19 -28.80 3.71 -41.37
C THR A 19 -27.91 3.22 -40.22
N CYS A 20 -27.42 4.13 -39.38
CA CYS A 20 -26.67 3.77 -38.17
C CYS A 20 -27.50 2.93 -37.21
N ILE A 21 -28.78 3.28 -36.97
CA ILE A 21 -29.68 2.50 -36.10
C ILE A 21 -29.82 1.06 -36.62
N GLN A 22 -29.99 0.90 -37.92
CA GLN A 22 -30.12 -0.42 -38.56
C GLN A 22 -28.83 -1.25 -38.47
N ALA A 23 -27.67 -0.62 -38.40
CA ALA A 23 -26.38 -1.30 -38.28
C ALA A 23 -26.04 -1.76 -36.86
N ILE A 24 -26.77 -1.31 -35.83
CA ILE A 24 -26.47 -1.63 -34.42
C ILE A 24 -26.43 -3.13 -34.15
N PRO A 25 -27.40 -3.96 -34.58
CA PRO A 25 -27.36 -5.39 -34.29
C PRO A 25 -26.13 -6.07 -34.87
N GLU A 26 -25.75 -5.71 -36.09
CA GLU A 26 -24.55 -6.26 -36.73
C GLU A 26 -23.26 -5.83 -35.99
N TYR A 27 -23.19 -4.57 -35.55
CA TYR A 27 -22.08 -4.07 -34.76
C TYR A 27 -21.96 -4.79 -33.41
N LEU A 28 -23.09 -4.98 -32.71
CA LEU A 28 -23.13 -5.69 -31.43
C LEU A 28 -22.81 -7.18 -31.60
N ALA A 29 -23.25 -7.83 -32.67
CA ALA A 29 -22.91 -9.22 -32.98
C ALA A 29 -21.40 -9.43 -33.17
N ARG A 30 -20.68 -8.43 -33.71
CA ARG A 30 -19.21 -8.48 -33.86
C ARG A 30 -18.45 -8.11 -32.59
N SER A 31 -19.12 -7.51 -31.61
CA SER A 31 -18.50 -7.03 -30.37
C SER A 31 -18.21 -8.17 -29.41
N LYS A 32 -17.02 -8.21 -28.81
CA LYS A 32 -16.61 -9.28 -27.88
C LYS A 32 -17.11 -9.08 -26.45
N ARG A 33 -17.38 -7.84 -26.07
CA ARG A 33 -17.78 -7.41 -24.73
C ARG A 33 -18.68 -6.19 -24.85
N PHE A 34 -19.61 -6.05 -23.91
CA PHE A 34 -20.48 -4.88 -23.79
C PHE A 34 -20.21 -4.20 -22.46
N VAL A 35 -19.62 -3.02 -22.51
CA VAL A 35 -19.35 -2.20 -21.31
C VAL A 35 -20.34 -1.05 -21.30
N SER A 36 -21.18 -0.99 -20.28
CA SER A 36 -22.18 0.08 -20.13
C SER A 36 -21.94 0.87 -18.86
N MET A 37 -21.83 2.19 -19.02
CA MET A 37 -21.91 3.12 -17.91
C MET A 37 -23.38 3.25 -17.50
N TRP A 38 -23.74 2.61 -16.40
CA TRP A 38 -25.11 2.51 -15.93
C TRP A 38 -25.40 3.59 -14.88
N ASP A 39 -26.33 4.47 -15.21
CA ASP A 39 -26.91 5.44 -14.30
C ASP A 39 -28.41 5.17 -14.09
N GLU A 40 -29.06 5.99 -13.25
CA GLU A 40 -30.50 5.91 -12.98
C GLU A 40 -31.34 6.14 -14.25
N SER A 41 -30.79 6.84 -15.25
CA SER A 41 -31.48 7.16 -16.50
C SER A 41 -31.34 6.08 -17.57
N CYS A 42 -30.30 5.23 -17.55
CA CYS A 42 -30.08 4.15 -18.52
C CYS A 42 -31.30 3.22 -18.63
N GLN A 43 -31.95 2.90 -17.51
CA GLN A 43 -33.15 2.07 -17.47
C GLN A 43 -34.38 2.73 -18.09
N SER A 44 -34.38 4.06 -18.22
CA SER A 44 -35.48 4.83 -18.81
C SER A 44 -35.27 5.14 -20.31
N ARG A 45 -34.07 4.87 -20.83
CA ARG A 45 -33.70 5.12 -22.23
C ARG A 45 -33.92 3.87 -23.08
N LEU A 46 -34.77 3.99 -24.10
CA LEU A 46 -35.10 2.87 -24.99
C LEU A 46 -33.85 2.31 -25.67
N TRP A 47 -32.96 3.21 -26.09
CA TRP A 47 -31.69 2.89 -26.75
C TRP A 47 -30.82 1.93 -25.93
N CYS A 48 -30.56 2.26 -24.66
CA CYS A 48 -29.71 1.46 -23.79
C CYS A 48 -30.28 0.05 -23.56
N MET A 49 -31.59 -0.05 -23.38
CA MET A 49 -32.26 -1.34 -23.17
C MET A 49 -32.30 -2.18 -24.44
N PHE A 50 -32.43 -1.55 -25.61
CA PHE A 50 -32.36 -2.20 -26.91
C PHE A 50 -30.96 -2.77 -27.17
N GLU A 51 -29.90 -1.97 -27.05
CA GLU A 51 -28.52 -2.43 -27.26
C GLU A 51 -28.16 -3.59 -26.34
N LEU A 52 -28.52 -3.47 -25.05
CA LEU A 52 -28.31 -4.53 -24.09
C LEU A 52 -29.04 -5.82 -24.48
N ALA A 53 -30.31 -5.71 -24.88
CA ALA A 53 -31.13 -6.86 -25.26
C ALA A 53 -30.55 -7.58 -26.48
N VAL A 54 -30.15 -6.82 -27.50
CA VAL A 54 -29.54 -7.36 -28.72
C VAL A 54 -28.20 -8.03 -28.40
N PHE A 55 -27.34 -7.37 -27.63
CA PHE A 55 -26.04 -7.93 -27.27
C PHE A 55 -26.17 -9.22 -26.44
N VAL A 56 -27.02 -9.25 -25.42
CA VAL A 56 -27.21 -10.43 -24.58
C VAL A 56 -27.84 -11.59 -25.34
N LYS A 57 -28.70 -11.30 -26.34
CA LYS A 57 -29.27 -12.33 -27.21
C LYS A 57 -28.20 -13.07 -28.00
N GLU A 58 -27.19 -12.35 -28.50
CA GLU A 58 -26.10 -12.91 -29.29
C GLU A 58 -24.99 -13.55 -28.44
N HIS A 59 -24.60 -12.91 -27.34
CA HIS A 59 -23.38 -13.27 -26.59
C HIS A 59 -23.60 -13.84 -25.20
N GLY A 60 -24.81 -13.74 -24.66
CA GLY A 60 -25.10 -14.07 -23.26
C GLY A 60 -24.73 -12.96 -22.27
N LEU A 61 -25.14 -13.16 -21.01
CA LEU A 61 -25.00 -12.15 -19.95
C LEU A 61 -23.57 -12.07 -19.38
N ASP A 62 -22.76 -13.13 -19.52
CA ASP A 62 -21.40 -13.21 -18.97
C ASP A 62 -20.42 -12.26 -19.67
N LYS A 63 -20.78 -11.74 -20.85
CA LYS A 63 -20.00 -10.77 -21.62
C LYS A 63 -20.41 -9.31 -21.37
N VAL A 64 -21.42 -9.09 -20.51
CA VAL A 64 -21.88 -7.75 -20.13
C VAL A 64 -21.16 -7.30 -18.87
N GLU A 65 -20.59 -6.10 -18.95
CA GLU A 65 -19.92 -5.45 -17.84
C GLU A 65 -20.57 -4.10 -17.57
N ILE A 66 -21.06 -3.90 -16.34
CA ILE A 66 -21.70 -2.66 -15.93
C ILE A 66 -20.79 -1.90 -15.00
N TRP A 67 -20.58 -0.62 -15.33
CA TRP A 67 -19.85 0.34 -14.53
C TRP A 67 -20.84 1.40 -14.08
N THR A 68 -20.92 1.72 -12.79
CA THR A 68 -21.76 2.82 -12.33
C THR A 68 -20.90 4.07 -12.16
N LEU A 69 -21.39 5.26 -12.50
CA LEU A 69 -20.67 6.51 -12.19
C LEU A 69 -20.32 6.59 -10.70
N ARG A 70 -21.25 6.12 -9.85
CA ARG A 70 -21.06 6.00 -8.40
C ARG A 70 -19.92 5.06 -7.99
N SER A 71 -19.58 4.03 -8.78
CA SER A 71 -18.43 3.17 -8.45
C SER A 71 -17.11 3.90 -8.63
N ILE A 72 -17.02 4.81 -9.60
CA ILE A 72 -15.85 5.68 -9.80
C ILE A 72 -15.75 6.71 -8.67
N GLU A 73 -16.87 7.36 -8.32
CA GLU A 73 -16.93 8.29 -7.19
C GLU A 73 -16.53 7.59 -5.88
N PHE A 74 -17.07 6.39 -5.64
CA PHE A 74 -16.72 5.57 -4.49
C PHE A 74 -15.23 5.23 -4.46
N ALA A 75 -14.66 4.80 -5.60
CA ALA A 75 -13.24 4.48 -5.69
C ALA A 75 -12.35 5.70 -5.42
N ALA A 76 -12.69 6.86 -6.00
CA ALA A 76 -11.98 8.11 -5.78
C ALA A 76 -12.05 8.55 -4.32
N PHE A 77 -13.23 8.46 -3.69
CA PHE A 77 -13.39 8.77 -2.28
C PHE A 77 -12.60 7.82 -1.38
N PHE A 78 -12.72 6.50 -1.61
CA PHE A 78 -11.99 5.49 -0.86
C PHE A 78 -10.46 5.69 -0.95
N PHE A 79 -9.98 6.05 -2.15
CA PHE A 79 -8.57 6.41 -2.34
C PHE A 79 -8.19 7.66 -1.53
N ALA A 80 -9.01 8.72 -1.60
CA ALA A 80 -8.76 9.96 -0.88
C ALA A 80 -8.77 9.78 0.65
N THR A 81 -9.71 9.01 1.19
CA THR A 81 -9.75 8.72 2.64
C THR A 81 -8.57 7.87 3.07
N SER A 82 -8.19 6.86 2.29
CA SER A 82 -7.02 6.01 2.57
C SER A 82 -5.72 6.81 2.56
N LEU A 83 -5.57 7.74 1.61
CA LEU A 83 -4.42 8.64 1.54
C LEU A 83 -4.39 9.59 2.74
N ALA A 84 -5.53 10.19 3.09
CA ALA A 84 -5.63 11.08 4.25
C ALA A 84 -5.32 10.35 5.57
N PHE A 85 -5.76 9.10 5.69
CA PHE A 85 -5.43 8.23 6.83
C PHE A 85 -3.93 7.98 6.93
N TRP A 86 -3.28 7.63 5.82
CA TRP A 86 -1.85 7.37 5.80
C TRP A 86 -1.03 8.61 6.19
N ILE A 87 -1.38 9.77 5.62
CA ILE A 87 -0.77 11.06 5.97
C ILE A 87 -1.03 11.41 7.45
N GLY A 88 -2.25 11.19 7.94
CA GLY A 88 -2.61 11.46 9.32
C GLY A 88 -1.84 10.60 10.32
N HIS A 89 -1.60 9.32 10.00
CA HIS A 89 -0.81 8.42 10.82
C HIS A 89 0.64 8.88 10.96
N ASP A 90 1.24 9.41 9.90
CA ASP A 90 2.62 9.92 9.94
C ASP A 90 2.75 11.28 10.67
N LEU A 91 1.68 12.07 10.71
CA LEU A 91 1.65 13.40 11.33
C LEU A 91 1.25 13.38 12.81
N LEU A 92 0.46 12.39 13.24
CA LEU A 92 0.03 12.25 14.62
C LEU A 92 1.12 11.53 15.42
N ASP A 93 1.84 12.32 16.23
CA ASP A 93 2.83 11.85 17.21
C ASP A 93 2.24 10.75 18.13
N ASP A 94 3.10 9.96 18.80
CA ASP A 94 2.78 8.74 19.62
C ASP A 94 1.67 8.94 20.71
N SER A 95 1.18 10.16 20.86
CA SER A 95 0.07 10.60 21.69
C SER A 95 -1.28 9.92 21.42
N VAL A 96 -1.58 9.52 20.18
CA VAL A 96 -2.83 8.83 19.84
C VAL A 96 -2.55 7.37 19.54
N PRO A 97 -3.14 6.41 20.29
CA PRO A 97 -2.98 5.00 19.97
C PRO A 97 -3.48 4.72 18.54
N ALA A 98 -2.62 4.13 17.70
CA ALA A 98 -2.95 3.79 16.30
C ALA A 98 -4.30 3.05 16.16
N ILE A 99 -4.64 2.21 17.15
CA ILE A 99 -5.92 1.48 17.20
C ILE A 99 -7.16 2.39 17.19
N VAL A 100 -7.07 3.60 17.75
CA VAL A 100 -8.18 4.56 17.77
C VAL A 100 -8.36 5.17 16.37
N ILE A 101 -7.26 5.52 15.70
CA ILE A 101 -7.27 6.06 14.33
C ILE A 101 -7.81 5.00 13.37
N ASP A 102 -7.34 3.76 13.48
CA ASP A 102 -7.84 2.61 12.71
C ASP A 102 -9.34 2.39 12.88
N ALA A 103 -9.83 2.48 14.12
CA ALA A 103 -11.25 2.30 14.42
C ALA A 103 -12.11 3.41 13.80
N ILE A 104 -11.69 4.68 13.92
CA ILE A 104 -12.40 5.82 13.32
C ILE A 104 -12.42 5.68 11.80
N PHE A 105 -11.29 5.36 11.18
CA PHE A 105 -11.19 5.17 9.73
C PHE A 105 -12.10 4.04 9.25
N SER A 106 -12.14 2.92 9.98
CA SER A 106 -13.00 1.79 9.67
C SER A 106 -14.49 2.15 9.78
N ILE A 107 -14.88 2.91 10.81
CA ILE A 107 -16.26 3.38 10.98
C ILE A 107 -16.65 4.35 9.85
N LEU A 108 -15.77 5.30 9.50
CA LEU A 108 -16.05 6.26 8.43
C LEU A 108 -16.21 5.57 7.07
N ASN A 109 -15.33 4.63 6.73
CA ASN A 109 -15.46 3.86 5.49
C ASN A 109 -16.71 2.97 5.50
N ALA A 110 -17.02 2.31 6.61
CA ALA A 110 -18.23 1.49 6.71
C ALA A 110 -19.50 2.36 6.56
N SER A 111 -19.52 3.53 7.20
CA SER A 111 -20.64 4.47 7.13
C SER A 111 -20.81 5.02 5.71
N TYR A 112 -19.70 5.33 5.03
CA TYR A 112 -19.72 5.77 3.65
C TYR A 112 -20.20 4.67 2.69
N VAL A 113 -19.72 3.43 2.86
CA VAL A 113 -20.22 2.27 2.11
C VAL A 113 -21.73 2.12 2.32
N ILE A 114 -22.22 2.18 3.57
CA ILE A 114 -23.65 2.08 3.84
C ILE A 114 -24.39 3.25 3.16
N TYR A 115 -23.94 4.48 3.32
CA TYR A 115 -24.58 5.67 2.73
C TYR A 115 -24.60 5.63 1.19
N TYR A 116 -23.53 5.16 0.54
CA TYR A 116 -23.46 5.10 -0.92
C TYR A 116 -24.24 3.92 -1.51
N PHE A 117 -24.18 2.76 -0.85
CA PHE A 117 -24.83 1.55 -1.35
C PHE A 117 -26.30 1.47 -0.93
N HIS A 118 -26.74 2.15 0.13
CA HIS A 118 -28.14 2.11 0.57
C HIS A 118 -29.12 2.63 -0.48
N PRO A 119 -28.92 3.81 -1.13
CA PRO A 119 -29.81 4.27 -2.20
C PRO A 119 -29.73 3.42 -3.46
N ILE A 120 -28.58 2.77 -3.71
CA ILE A 120 -28.44 1.81 -4.81
C ILE A 120 -29.29 0.58 -4.47
N CYS A 121 -29.22 0.05 -3.25
CA CYS A 121 -30.08 -1.05 -2.84
C CYS A 121 -31.56 -0.64 -2.91
N GLU A 122 -31.98 0.49 -2.33
CA GLU A 122 -33.39 0.90 -2.33
C GLU A 122 -33.91 1.25 -3.74
N GLY A 123 -33.18 2.05 -4.50
CA GLY A 123 -33.60 2.48 -5.84
C GLY A 123 -33.71 1.34 -6.84
N TYR A 124 -32.84 0.34 -6.76
CA TYR A 124 -32.92 -0.85 -7.63
C TYR A 124 -33.99 -1.86 -7.17
N TRP A 125 -34.34 -1.89 -5.88
CA TRP A 125 -35.38 -2.78 -5.35
C TRP A 125 -36.78 -2.22 -5.52
N GLU A 126 -36.96 -0.91 -5.38
CA GLU A 126 -38.26 -0.24 -5.57
C GLU A 126 -38.54 0.09 -7.05
N GLY A 127 -37.50 0.32 -7.86
CA GLY A 127 -37.60 0.53 -9.31
C GLY A 127 -37.92 -0.72 -10.13
N GLY A 128 -38.52 -1.76 -9.51
CA GLY A 128 -38.75 -3.12 -10.01
C GLY A 128 -39.58 -3.28 -11.29
N ILE A 129 -39.70 -2.27 -12.13
CA ILE A 129 -40.36 -2.36 -13.42
C ILE A 129 -39.44 -1.66 -14.42
N VAL A 130 -38.75 -2.43 -15.26
CA VAL A 130 -38.41 -1.95 -16.60
C VAL A 130 -39.71 -1.37 -17.12
N ASN A 131 -39.77 -0.04 -17.20
CA ASN A 131 -40.93 0.66 -17.72
C ASN A 131 -41.28 -0.02 -19.04
N ARG A 132 -42.56 -0.36 -19.26
CA ARG A 132 -43.05 -0.91 -20.53
C ARG A 132 -42.33 -0.19 -21.66
N VAL A 133 -41.84 -0.91 -22.68
CA VAL A 133 -41.03 -0.32 -23.77
C VAL A 133 -41.60 0.99 -24.30
N GLU A 134 -42.92 1.10 -24.35
CA GLU A 134 -43.69 2.27 -24.80
C GLU A 134 -43.45 3.54 -23.95
N LYS A 135 -43.07 3.39 -22.68
CA LYS A 135 -42.76 4.48 -21.75
C LYS A 135 -41.28 4.86 -21.75
N LEU A 136 -40.41 4.04 -22.35
CA LEU A 136 -39.00 4.37 -22.50
C LEU A 136 -38.87 5.51 -23.51
N LYS A 137 -37.97 6.45 -23.23
CA LYS A 137 -37.81 7.66 -24.03
C LYS A 137 -36.53 7.59 -24.87
N CYS A 138 -36.59 8.14 -26.07
CA CYS A 138 -35.42 8.60 -26.82
C CYS A 138 -35.39 10.13 -26.80
N SER A 139 -34.24 10.72 -27.13
CA SER A 139 -34.12 12.17 -27.28
C SER A 139 -34.98 12.69 -28.44
N LEU A 140 -35.10 11.91 -29.53
CA LEU A 140 -35.92 12.23 -30.69
C LEU A 140 -37.01 11.16 -30.90
N GLN A 141 -38.19 11.60 -31.31
CA GLN A 141 -39.32 10.71 -31.61
C GLN A 141 -39.03 9.79 -32.80
N SER A 142 -38.34 10.28 -33.84
CA SER A 142 -37.95 9.49 -35.01
C SER A 142 -37.09 8.28 -34.65
N ASP A 143 -36.16 8.45 -33.72
CA ASP A 143 -35.30 7.37 -33.24
C ASP A 143 -36.11 6.36 -32.42
N GLN A 144 -37.06 6.85 -31.63
CA GLN A 144 -37.96 6.00 -30.85
C GLN A 144 -38.80 5.13 -31.80
N ASP A 145 -39.39 5.70 -32.84
CA ASP A 145 -40.22 4.98 -33.79
C ASP A 145 -39.40 3.92 -34.56
N ALA A 146 -38.17 4.28 -34.99
CA ALA A 146 -37.26 3.37 -35.66
C ALA A 146 -36.84 2.18 -34.76
N LEU A 147 -36.48 2.46 -33.50
CA LEU A 147 -36.14 1.41 -32.54
C LEU A 147 -37.33 0.52 -32.20
N LEU A 148 -38.53 1.09 -32.03
CA LEU A 148 -39.74 0.33 -31.78
C LEU A 148 -40.07 -0.60 -32.95
N ALA A 149 -39.95 -0.11 -34.19
CA ALA A 149 -40.10 -0.95 -35.38
C ALA A 149 -39.13 -2.14 -35.35
N HIS A 150 -37.86 -1.88 -35.02
CA HIS A 150 -36.82 -2.91 -34.94
C HIS A 150 -37.06 -3.92 -33.80
N ILE A 151 -37.51 -3.44 -32.64
CA ILE A 151 -37.92 -4.30 -31.51
C ILE A 151 -39.06 -5.22 -31.93
N ARG A 152 -40.06 -4.68 -32.64
CA ARG A 152 -41.20 -5.45 -33.13
C ARG A 152 -40.77 -6.49 -34.16
N GLU A 153 -39.83 -6.17 -35.03
CA GLU A 153 -39.24 -7.11 -35.98
C GLU A 153 -38.48 -8.24 -35.28
N LEU A 154 -37.57 -7.90 -34.35
CA LEU A 154 -36.70 -8.87 -33.68
C LEU A 154 -37.38 -9.75 -32.63
N HIS A 155 -38.44 -9.24 -31.98
CA HIS A 155 -39.12 -9.91 -30.86
C HIS A 155 -40.60 -10.21 -31.13
N GLY A 156 -41.13 -9.81 -32.29
CA GLY A 156 -42.53 -10.00 -32.71
C GLY A 156 -43.54 -9.07 -32.03
N SER A 157 -43.31 -8.69 -30.76
CA SER A 157 -44.15 -7.76 -30.02
C SER A 157 -43.39 -7.05 -28.90
N TYR A 158 -43.85 -5.85 -28.51
CA TYR A 158 -43.29 -5.10 -27.37
C TYR A 158 -43.40 -5.89 -26.06
N ARG A 159 -44.48 -6.66 -25.89
CA ARG A 159 -44.67 -7.51 -24.71
C ARG A 159 -43.62 -8.62 -24.60
N ASN A 160 -43.20 -9.19 -25.73
CA ASN A 160 -42.13 -10.20 -25.74
C ASN A 160 -40.78 -9.57 -25.41
N PHE A 161 -40.53 -8.37 -25.91
CA PHE A 161 -39.34 -7.62 -25.54
C PHE A 161 -39.33 -7.27 -24.04
N ASP A 162 -40.42 -6.74 -23.48
CA ASP A 162 -40.53 -6.44 -22.05
C ASP A 162 -40.27 -7.69 -21.19
N LYS A 163 -40.85 -8.84 -21.57
CA LYS A 163 -40.61 -10.13 -20.90
C LYS A 163 -39.18 -10.61 -21.01
N TYR A 164 -38.50 -10.30 -22.11
CA TYR A 164 -37.11 -10.63 -22.32
C TYR A 164 -36.21 -9.73 -21.46
N VAL A 165 -36.42 -8.42 -21.50
CA VAL A 165 -35.54 -7.43 -20.88
C VAL A 165 -35.74 -7.32 -19.36
N ALA A 166 -36.94 -7.54 -18.83
CA ALA A 166 -37.18 -7.42 -17.39
C ALA A 166 -36.30 -8.36 -16.53
N PRO A 167 -36.16 -9.66 -16.86
CA PRO A 167 -35.19 -10.54 -16.20
C PRO A 167 -33.74 -10.11 -16.39
N LEU A 168 -33.37 -9.57 -17.56
CA LEU A 168 -32.01 -9.07 -17.81
C LEU A 168 -31.68 -7.89 -16.91
N ALA A 169 -32.55 -6.87 -16.86
CA ALA A 169 -32.38 -5.72 -16.00
C ALA A 169 -32.29 -6.13 -14.52
N LYS A 170 -33.11 -7.11 -14.11
CA LYS A 170 -33.06 -7.69 -12.76
C LYS A 170 -31.78 -8.49 -12.50
N ALA A 171 -31.30 -9.25 -13.47
CA ALA A 171 -30.06 -10.02 -13.33
C ALA A 171 -28.85 -9.08 -13.26
N LEU A 172 -28.88 -7.98 -14.00
CA LEU A 172 -27.85 -6.95 -13.97
C LEU A 172 -27.87 -6.16 -12.67
N SER A 173 -29.06 -5.81 -12.15
CA SER A 173 -29.19 -5.20 -10.81
C SER A 173 -28.79 -6.18 -9.68
N GLY A 174 -29.07 -7.47 -9.86
CA GLY A 174 -28.65 -8.53 -8.94
C GLY A 174 -27.13 -8.80 -8.96
N ASN A 175 -26.50 -8.78 -10.14
CA ASN A 175 -25.04 -8.89 -10.31
C ASN A 175 -24.29 -7.60 -9.95
N LEU A 176 -24.97 -6.45 -10.01
CA LEU A 176 -24.59 -5.21 -9.30
C LEU A 176 -24.61 -5.36 -7.78
N GLY A 177 -24.93 -6.56 -7.27
CA GLY A 177 -24.36 -7.16 -6.08
C GLY A 177 -22.82 -7.21 -6.11
N ALA A 178 -22.17 -6.10 -6.44
CA ALA A 178 -20.88 -5.69 -5.96
C ALA A 178 -20.89 -5.46 -4.44
N ILE A 179 -21.98 -5.74 -3.72
CA ILE A 179 -21.97 -5.87 -2.26
C ILE A 179 -20.90 -6.89 -1.86
N PRO A 180 -20.85 -8.15 -2.35
CA PRO A 180 -19.71 -9.02 -2.10
C PRO A 180 -18.37 -8.53 -2.67
N PHE A 181 -18.27 -7.71 -3.71
CA PHE A 181 -16.97 -7.22 -4.20
C PHE A 181 -16.44 -6.02 -3.40
N ALA A 182 -17.28 -5.02 -3.12
CA ALA A 182 -16.99 -3.91 -2.23
C ALA A 182 -16.82 -4.41 -0.79
N LEU A 183 -17.69 -5.29 -0.28
CA LEU A 183 -17.52 -5.93 1.03
C LEU A 183 -16.31 -6.86 1.05
N ARG A 184 -15.99 -7.59 -0.05
CA ARG A 184 -14.69 -8.30 -0.16
C ARG A 184 -13.54 -7.32 -0.19
N LEU A 185 -13.61 -6.19 -0.87
CA LEU A 185 -12.57 -5.16 -0.86
C LEU A 185 -12.43 -4.52 0.52
N THR A 186 -13.52 -4.33 1.26
CA THR A 186 -13.50 -3.82 2.64
C THR A 186 -12.92 -4.87 3.59
N ILE A 187 -13.34 -6.14 3.48
CA ILE A 187 -12.78 -7.25 4.29
C ILE A 187 -11.31 -7.52 3.94
N VAL A 188 -10.97 -7.50 2.65
CA VAL A 188 -9.61 -7.67 2.08
C VAL A 188 -8.79 -6.39 2.21
N SER A 189 -9.33 -5.25 2.61
CA SER A 189 -8.53 -4.07 2.97
C SER A 189 -8.34 -3.96 4.48
N ILE A 190 -9.34 -4.34 5.29
CA ILE A 190 -9.25 -4.36 6.76
C ILE A 190 -8.23 -5.41 7.26
N ILE A 191 -8.19 -6.60 6.64
CA ILE A 191 -7.29 -7.68 7.08
C ILE A 191 -5.81 -7.35 6.75
N PRO A 192 -5.46 -6.86 5.54
CA PRO A 192 -4.10 -6.48 5.21
C PRO A 192 -3.71 -5.11 5.75
N SER A 193 -4.59 -4.14 6.01
CA SER A 193 -4.16 -2.88 6.62
C SER A 193 -3.70 -3.10 8.05
N THR A 194 -4.43 -3.88 8.85
CA THR A 194 -4.00 -4.26 10.21
C THR A 194 -2.73 -5.12 10.20
N LEU A 195 -2.62 -6.08 9.27
CA LEU A 195 -1.43 -6.92 9.13
C LEU A 195 -0.22 -6.16 8.53
N ALA A 196 -0.43 -5.27 7.58
CA ALA A 196 0.60 -4.45 6.96
C ALA A 196 1.08 -3.35 7.90
N THR A 197 0.22 -2.74 8.73
CA THR A 197 0.67 -1.80 9.76
C THR A 197 1.50 -2.53 10.82
N PHE A 198 1.14 -3.78 11.16
CA PHE A 198 1.93 -4.64 12.04
C PHE A 198 3.27 -5.08 11.43
N ILE A 199 3.31 -5.38 10.13
CA ILE A 199 4.51 -5.82 9.40
C ILE A 199 5.40 -4.61 9.06
N MET A 200 4.86 -3.57 8.43
CA MET A 200 5.55 -2.34 8.05
C MET A 200 6.05 -1.55 9.27
N GLY A 201 5.28 -1.47 10.37
CA GLY A 201 5.77 -0.87 11.62
C GLY A 201 6.99 -1.59 12.18
N ARG A 202 7.05 -2.92 12.03
CA ARG A 202 8.23 -3.72 12.39
C ARG A 202 9.37 -3.58 11.38
N PHE A 203 9.08 -3.42 10.09
CA PHE A 203 10.10 -3.19 9.07
C PHE A 203 10.70 -1.79 9.13
N ALA A 204 9.92 -0.72 9.28
CA ALA A 204 10.42 0.65 9.43
C ALA A 204 11.29 0.78 10.69
N THR A 205 10.84 0.22 11.82
CA THR A 205 11.66 0.17 13.04
C THR A 205 12.93 -0.65 12.81
N ALA A 206 12.88 -1.76 12.06
CA ALA A 206 14.07 -2.57 11.76
C ALA A 206 15.03 -1.89 10.77
N VAL A 207 14.54 -1.14 9.78
CA VAL A 207 15.32 -0.45 8.76
C VAL A 207 16.02 0.78 9.34
N VAL A 208 15.33 1.59 10.15
CA VAL A 208 15.94 2.74 10.85
C VAL A 208 16.99 2.27 11.86
N VAL A 209 16.72 1.16 12.56
CA VAL A 209 17.67 0.53 13.49
C VAL A 209 18.84 -0.15 12.77
N ALA A 210 18.64 -0.67 11.56
CA ALA A 210 19.69 -1.30 10.75
C ALA A 210 20.58 -0.28 10.01
N ALA A 211 20.09 0.93 9.74
CA ALA A 211 20.83 1.93 8.98
C ALA A 211 21.81 2.76 9.84
N PHE A 212 21.62 2.85 11.16
CA PHE A 212 22.38 3.80 12.00
C PHE A 212 22.92 3.16 13.30
N PRO A 213 24.06 2.44 13.26
CA PRO A 213 24.70 1.87 14.45
C PRO A 213 25.02 2.94 15.51
N ASN A 214 25.36 4.17 15.10
CA ASN A 214 25.66 5.29 16.00
C ASN A 214 24.49 5.66 16.92
N VAL A 215 23.25 5.61 16.42
CA VAL A 215 22.04 5.90 17.22
C VAL A 215 21.85 4.84 18.30
N LEU A 216 22.11 3.56 17.98
CA LEU A 216 22.04 2.48 18.96
C LEU A 216 23.12 2.58 20.04
N VAL A 217 24.32 3.07 19.68
CA VAL A 217 25.39 3.34 20.64
C VAL A 217 24.97 4.47 21.59
N GLU A 218 24.35 5.53 21.09
CA GLU A 218 23.83 6.62 21.92
C GLU A 218 22.77 6.13 22.90
N VAL A 219 21.79 5.33 22.42
CA VAL A 219 20.77 4.70 23.27
C VAL A 219 21.41 3.82 24.36
N LEU A 220 22.49 3.10 24.03
CA LEU A 220 23.21 2.28 25.01
C LEU A 220 23.78 3.13 26.17
N HIS A 221 24.25 4.35 25.86
CA HIS A 221 24.84 5.28 26.82
C HIS A 221 23.79 6.07 27.63
N THR A 222 22.69 6.48 27.00
CA THR A 222 21.67 7.35 27.61
C THR A 222 20.56 6.58 28.34
N ALA A 223 20.31 5.31 27.97
CA ALA A 223 19.25 4.52 28.57
C ALA A 223 19.38 4.39 30.09
N LYS A 224 18.26 4.56 30.79
CA LYS A 224 18.18 4.44 32.26
C LYS A 224 17.88 3.01 32.69
N THR A 225 17.14 2.26 31.87
CA THR A 225 16.69 0.90 32.23
C THR A 225 17.59 -0.19 31.64
N ASN A 226 17.74 -1.31 32.36
CA ASN A 226 18.47 -2.48 31.84
C ASN A 226 17.77 -3.13 30.64
N ARG A 227 16.45 -2.99 30.53
CA ARG A 227 15.66 -3.55 29.43
C ARG A 227 16.03 -2.91 28.10
N GLU A 228 16.11 -1.59 28.05
CA GLU A 228 16.52 -0.83 26.86
C GLU A 228 17.97 -1.14 26.48
N LYS A 229 18.89 -1.15 27.47
CA LYS A 229 20.31 -1.50 27.23
C LYS A 229 20.48 -2.89 26.65
N ASN A 230 19.71 -3.87 27.14
CA ASN A 230 19.75 -5.24 26.61
C ASN A 230 19.19 -5.32 25.19
N ARG A 231 18.14 -4.55 24.87
CA ARG A 231 17.58 -4.47 23.50
C ARG A 231 18.58 -3.85 22.54
N ALA A 232 19.18 -2.71 22.89
CA ALA A 232 20.20 -2.04 22.10
C ALA A 232 21.42 -2.96 21.88
N ALA A 233 21.91 -3.63 22.93
CA ALA A 233 23.00 -4.58 22.82
C ALA A 233 22.69 -5.79 21.91
N LYS A 234 21.44 -6.29 21.92
CA LYS A 234 21.03 -7.38 21.00
C LYS A 234 21.04 -6.94 19.54
N LEU A 235 20.66 -5.68 19.27
CA LEU A 235 20.65 -5.12 17.92
C LEU A 235 22.06 -4.81 17.43
N LEU A 236 22.91 -4.22 18.29
CA LEU A 236 24.32 -3.94 17.99
C LEU A 236 25.12 -5.20 17.65
N LYS A 237 24.80 -6.37 18.24
CA LYS A 237 25.43 -7.65 17.89
C LYS A 237 25.19 -8.12 16.45
N LYS A 238 24.22 -7.53 15.74
CA LYS A 238 23.91 -7.89 14.34
C LYS A 238 24.81 -7.18 13.32
N PHE A 239 25.53 -6.14 13.75
CA PHE A 239 26.44 -5.39 12.89
C PHE A 239 27.81 -6.05 12.87
N ASP A 240 28.44 -6.03 11.69
CA ASP A 240 29.82 -6.49 11.55
C ASP A 240 30.78 -5.49 12.21
N PRO A 241 31.61 -5.94 13.16
CA PRO A 241 32.50 -5.06 13.90
C PRO A 241 33.64 -4.54 13.02
N GLN A 242 33.93 -3.25 13.10
CA GLN A 242 35.10 -2.63 12.46
C GLN A 242 36.22 -2.39 13.47
N PRO A 243 37.23 -3.27 13.57
CA PRO A 243 38.27 -3.12 14.57
C PRO A 243 39.17 -1.89 14.32
N HIS A 244 39.56 -1.22 15.40
CA HIS A 244 40.38 -0.01 15.42
C HIS A 244 41.73 -0.30 16.08
N PHE A 245 42.82 -0.21 15.29
CA PHE A 245 44.19 -0.48 15.75
C PHE A 245 45.07 0.76 15.78
N GLU A 246 44.54 1.93 15.39
CA GLU A 246 45.34 3.14 15.19
C GLU A 246 46.00 3.71 16.46
N TYR A 247 45.62 3.27 17.66
CA TYR A 247 46.21 3.71 18.93
C TYR A 247 46.85 2.56 19.73
N ASP A 248 47.07 1.39 19.12
CA ASP A 248 47.65 0.24 19.82
C ASP A 248 49.08 0.54 20.32
N GLU A 249 49.85 1.35 19.60
CA GLU A 249 51.21 1.76 19.99
C GLU A 249 51.23 2.71 21.20
N GLU A 250 50.17 3.49 21.37
CA GLU A 250 50.02 4.39 22.51
C GLU A 250 49.67 3.61 23.80
N ALA A 251 49.22 2.35 23.69
CA ALA A 251 48.82 1.54 24.85
C ALA A 251 50.05 1.00 25.60
N THR A 252 50.43 1.69 26.68
CA THR A 252 51.52 1.29 27.57
C THR A 252 50.99 0.69 28.87
N LYS A 253 51.78 -0.14 29.54
CA LYS A 253 51.40 -0.72 30.84
C LYS A 253 51.02 0.33 31.89
N GLN A 254 51.54 1.55 31.77
CA GLN A 254 51.28 2.65 32.70
C GLN A 254 49.94 3.37 32.45
N ASN A 255 49.47 3.42 31.19
CA ASN A 255 48.23 4.10 30.84
C ASN A 255 47.03 3.17 30.69
N LEU A 256 47.25 1.86 30.64
CA LEU A 256 46.21 0.84 30.69
C LEU A 256 45.64 0.71 32.12
N ARG A 257 44.32 0.80 32.24
CA ARG A 257 43.59 0.61 33.50
C ARG A 257 42.43 -0.35 33.32
N LEU A 258 42.26 -1.29 34.25
CA LEU A 258 41.10 -2.19 34.28
C LEU A 258 40.21 -1.83 35.48
N LYS A 259 38.98 -1.40 35.21
CA LYS A 259 37.99 -1.10 36.25
C LYS A 259 37.00 -2.26 36.35
N LYS A 260 36.97 -2.92 37.51
CA LYS A 260 35.92 -3.88 37.88
C LYS A 260 34.73 -3.13 38.49
N SER A 261 33.53 -3.63 38.26
CA SER A 261 32.26 -3.08 38.69
C SER A 261 31.39 -4.22 39.20
N GLU A 262 30.71 -4.02 40.33
CA GLU A 262 29.75 -5.00 40.87
C GLU A 262 28.52 -5.14 39.96
N ARG A 263 28.17 -4.06 39.25
CA ARG A 263 27.06 -4.04 38.29
C ARG A 263 27.54 -4.43 36.89
N LEU A 264 26.67 -5.11 36.15
CA LEU A 264 26.85 -5.40 34.73
C LEU A 264 26.95 -4.09 33.94
N LEU A 265 28.05 -3.90 33.22
CA LEU A 265 28.28 -2.74 32.38
C LEU A 265 27.91 -3.06 30.93
N HIS A 266 27.29 -2.10 30.25
CA HIS A 266 27.01 -2.13 28.82
C HIS A 266 27.83 -1.03 28.16
N TYR A 267 28.69 -1.39 27.21
CA TYR A 267 29.51 -0.43 26.48
C TYR A 267 29.97 -1.00 25.13
N MET A 268 30.31 -0.12 24.20
CA MET A 268 31.04 -0.47 22.98
C MET A 268 32.54 -0.50 23.26
N CYS A 269 33.20 -1.60 22.87
CA CYS A 269 34.65 -1.68 22.95
C CYS A 269 35.26 -0.96 21.75
N PHE A 270 35.99 0.13 21.99
CA PHE A 270 36.64 0.92 20.93
C PHE A 270 37.50 0.05 19.98
N ARG A 271 38.40 -0.78 20.52
CA ARG A 271 39.37 -1.54 19.70
C ARG A 271 38.77 -2.62 18.80
N CYS A 272 37.76 -3.37 19.28
CA CYS A 272 37.18 -4.46 18.49
C CYS A 272 35.79 -4.15 17.96
N ASP A 273 35.29 -2.94 18.23
CA ASP A 273 33.97 -2.45 17.83
C ASP A 273 32.80 -3.41 18.13
N ARG A 274 32.92 -4.16 19.24
CA ARG A 274 31.87 -5.07 19.71
C ARG A 274 31.24 -4.52 20.97
N VAL A 275 29.92 -4.61 21.02
CA VAL A 275 29.16 -4.38 22.27
C VAL A 275 29.52 -5.43 23.31
N ARG A 276 29.78 -4.99 24.54
CA ARG A 276 30.12 -5.85 25.68
C ARG A 276 29.15 -5.64 26.83
N GLN A 277 28.80 -6.77 27.45
CA GLN A 277 27.98 -6.85 28.65
C GLN A 277 28.79 -7.63 29.68
N CYS A 278 29.52 -6.92 30.55
CA CYS A 278 30.42 -7.57 31.51
C CYS A 278 30.68 -6.69 32.74
N GLN A 279 31.20 -7.29 33.81
CA GLN A 279 31.48 -6.61 35.08
C GLN A 279 32.85 -5.91 35.12
N ALA A 280 33.57 -5.87 33.99
CA ALA A 280 34.86 -5.20 33.90
C ALA A 280 34.98 -4.44 32.58
N LYS A 281 35.61 -3.27 32.62
CA LYS A 281 35.99 -2.52 31.43
C LYS A 281 37.42 -2.04 31.54
N GLY A 282 38.17 -2.20 30.45
CA GLY A 282 39.49 -1.60 30.31
C GLY A 282 39.35 -0.17 29.79
N SER A 283 40.33 0.66 30.07
CA SER A 283 40.49 1.98 29.45
C SER A 283 41.96 2.32 29.32
N PHE A 284 42.32 3.06 28.28
CA PHE A 284 43.64 3.64 28.13
C PHE A 284 43.54 5.07 27.61
N THR A 285 44.52 5.90 27.98
CA THR A 285 44.59 7.30 27.56
C THR A 285 45.38 7.40 26.27
N THR A 286 44.77 8.02 25.26
CA THR A 286 45.37 8.31 23.96
C THR A 286 45.51 9.82 23.75
N SER A 287 46.23 10.21 22.70
CA SER A 287 46.27 11.57 22.16
C SER A 287 44.87 12.16 21.93
N LYS A 288 43.87 11.34 21.59
CA LYS A 288 42.46 11.74 21.40
C LYS A 288 41.55 11.43 22.59
N GLY A 289 42.11 11.37 23.80
CA GLY A 289 41.38 11.15 25.04
C GLY A 289 41.28 9.69 25.48
N VAL A 290 40.41 9.41 26.45
CA VAL A 290 40.28 8.08 27.08
C VAL A 290 39.42 7.15 26.22
N LYS A 291 39.97 6.00 25.81
CA LYS A 291 39.25 4.98 25.05
C LYS A 291 38.82 3.83 25.95
N THR A 292 37.57 3.36 25.82
CA THR A 292 37.04 2.22 26.59
C THR A 292 37.18 0.94 25.78
N ILE A 293 37.73 -0.12 26.38
CA ILE A 293 38.00 -1.41 25.73
C ILE A 293 37.50 -2.59 26.57
N CYS A 294 37.31 -3.74 25.92
CA CYS A 294 36.89 -4.96 26.59
C CYS A 294 38.07 -5.65 27.31
N PRO A 295 37.80 -6.54 28.29
CA PRO A 295 38.85 -7.28 28.99
C PRO A 295 39.77 -8.10 28.06
N GLY A 296 39.22 -8.66 26.98
CA GLY A 296 40.01 -9.41 25.99
C GLY A 296 41.00 -8.51 25.24
N CYS A 297 40.56 -7.34 24.77
CA CYS A 297 41.43 -6.36 24.12
C CYS A 297 42.45 -5.77 25.10
N TYR A 298 42.04 -5.54 26.35
CA TYR A 298 42.94 -5.09 27.42
C TYR A 298 44.11 -6.06 27.63
N ASN A 299 43.80 -7.35 27.81
CA ASN A 299 44.84 -8.37 28.02
C ASN A 299 45.77 -8.49 26.80
N ASN A 300 45.21 -8.41 25.58
CA ASN A 300 46.01 -8.45 24.37
C ASN A 300 46.99 -7.27 24.25
N LEU A 301 46.52 -6.05 24.53
CA LEU A 301 47.39 -4.85 24.54
C LEU A 301 48.44 -4.92 25.65
N LEU A 302 48.07 -5.43 26.83
CA LEU A 302 49.00 -5.59 27.94
C LEU A 302 50.14 -6.56 27.57
N SER A 303 49.81 -7.70 26.98
CA SER A 303 50.82 -8.67 26.51
C SER A 303 51.69 -8.09 25.39
N GLN A 304 51.12 -7.32 24.45
CA GLN A 304 51.90 -6.63 23.41
C GLN A 304 52.89 -5.62 24.02
N ALA A 305 52.45 -4.82 25.00
CA ALA A 305 53.31 -3.86 25.68
C ALA A 305 54.48 -4.56 26.42
N GLU A 306 54.23 -5.68 27.08
CA GLU A 306 55.26 -6.48 27.77
C GLU A 306 56.26 -7.09 26.78
N VAL A 307 55.80 -7.63 25.66
CA VAL A 307 56.66 -8.15 24.59
C VAL A 307 57.51 -7.04 23.97
N SER A 308 56.94 -5.87 23.72
CA SER A 308 57.69 -4.72 23.18
C SER A 308 58.78 -4.24 24.15
N GLN A 309 58.51 -4.22 25.46
CA GLN A 309 59.52 -3.89 26.47
C GLN A 309 60.65 -4.92 26.51
N LEU A 310 60.32 -6.22 26.48
CA LEU A 310 61.31 -7.30 26.47
C LEU A 310 62.15 -7.26 25.19
N ARG A 311 61.55 -7.02 24.02
CA ARG A 311 62.28 -6.85 22.76
C ARG A 311 63.24 -5.67 22.81
N ALA A 312 62.80 -4.53 23.32
CA ALA A 312 63.67 -3.36 23.49
C ALA A 312 64.82 -3.64 24.46
N HIS A 313 64.58 -4.40 25.54
CA HIS A 313 65.61 -4.84 26.46
C HIS A 313 66.61 -5.81 25.80
N HIS A 314 66.14 -6.81 25.06
CA HIS A 314 66.99 -7.77 24.36
C HIS A 314 67.83 -7.11 23.25
N GLN A 315 67.26 -6.12 22.54
CA GLN A 315 68.00 -5.32 21.56
C GLN A 315 69.11 -4.50 22.22
N LYS A 316 68.87 -3.93 23.41
CA LYS A 316 69.92 -3.25 24.19
C LYS A 316 71.03 -4.19 24.64
N LEU A 317 70.70 -5.44 24.93
CA LEU A 317 71.65 -6.49 25.29
C LEU A 317 72.35 -7.15 24.08
N GLY A 318 72.01 -6.75 22.85
CA GLY A 318 72.58 -7.33 21.63
C GLY A 318 72.11 -8.77 21.32
N LEU A 319 71.07 -9.25 21.99
CA LEU A 319 70.54 -10.62 21.83
C LEU A 319 69.63 -10.77 20.60
N THR A 320 69.15 -9.65 20.05
CA THR A 320 68.32 -9.62 18.84
C THR A 320 68.86 -8.60 17.84
N PRO A 321 68.94 -8.97 16.54
CA PRO A 321 69.37 -8.03 15.50
C PRO A 321 68.40 -6.85 15.42
N LYS A 322 68.93 -5.64 15.18
CA LYS A 322 68.10 -4.48 14.89
C LYS A 322 67.38 -4.74 13.58
N VAL A 323 66.06 -4.88 13.63
CA VAL A 323 65.23 -4.90 12.44
C VAL A 323 65.32 -3.48 11.87
N LEU A 324 65.95 -3.36 10.69
CA LEU A 324 66.08 -2.12 9.93
C LEU A 324 64.72 -1.65 9.42
#